data_AF-A0A6M1Z5M6-F1
#
_entry.id   AF-A0A6M1Z5M6-F1
#
_cell.length_a   1.000
_cell.length_b   1.000
_cell.length_c   1.000
_cell.angle_alpha   90.00
_cell.angle_beta   90.00
_cell.angle_gamma   90.00
#
_symmetry.space_group_name_H-M   'P 1'
#
loop_
_entity.id
_entity.type
_entity.pdbx_description
1 polymer ?
#
loop_
_entity_poly.entity_id
_entity_poly.type
_entity_poly.pdbx_seq_one_letter_code
_entity_poly.pdbx_strand_id
1 'polypeptide(L)'
;MTLPSSFSSNPDQDPHKYFKNLILDFKKEVKGAVDTDALEEKMSMIINASKEMLYKDAHKKAIYHKPETKKALDKLWTEFDRYILTIQKNPSKANAQDLLDAIAIVETLISENDIY
;
A
#
# COMPACT_ATOMS: atom_id res chain seq x y z
N MET A 1 8.80 15.02 23.49
CA MET A 1 9.07 14.15 22.33
C MET A 1 8.05 14.50 21.26
N THR A 2 8.49 15.08 20.14
CA THR A 2 7.65 15.50 19.02
C THR A 2 7.42 14.33 18.08
N LEU A 3 6.17 13.87 17.97
CA LEU A 3 5.73 12.93 16.94
C LEU A 3 5.93 13.57 15.56
N PRO A 4 6.35 12.81 14.53
CA PRO A 4 6.50 13.33 13.18
C PRO A 4 5.16 13.79 12.62
N SER A 5 5.13 15.02 12.11
CA SER A 5 3.95 15.82 11.73
C SER A 5 3.21 15.35 10.46
N SER A 6 3.23 14.05 10.14
CA SER A 6 2.61 13.53 8.90
C SER A 6 1.55 12.47 9.10
N PHE A 7 1.20 12.11 10.33
CA PHE A 7 -0.03 11.35 10.60
C PHE A 7 -1.20 12.31 10.81
N SER A 8 -1.93 12.60 9.73
CA SER A 8 -3.26 13.19 9.83
C SER A 8 -4.28 12.05 9.91
N SER A 9 -4.68 11.71 11.14
CA SER A 9 -5.89 10.94 11.45
C SER A 9 -7.14 11.84 11.33
N ASN A 10 -7.29 12.55 10.20
CA ASN A 10 -8.50 13.34 9.95
C ASN A 10 -9.55 12.46 9.27
N PRO A 11 -10.76 12.30 9.86
CA PRO A 11 -11.90 11.67 9.20
C PRO A 11 -12.39 12.42 7.95
N ASP A 12 -11.86 13.63 7.69
CA ASP A 12 -12.10 14.46 6.50
C ASP A 12 -11.09 14.23 5.35
N GLN A 13 -10.12 13.32 5.48
CA GLN A 13 -9.28 12.97 4.33
C GLN A 13 -10.08 12.17 3.33
N ASP A 14 -10.10 12.67 2.09
CA ASP A 14 -10.60 11.93 0.94
C ASP A 14 -10.00 10.50 0.94
N PRO A 15 -10.85 9.45 0.88
CA PRO A 15 -10.40 8.06 0.95
C PRO A 15 -9.31 7.70 -0.09
N HIS A 16 -9.33 8.30 -1.29
CA HIS A 16 -8.29 8.09 -2.30
C HIS A 16 -6.96 8.68 -1.85
N LYS A 17 -6.99 9.92 -1.33
CA LYS A 17 -5.79 10.58 -0.79
C LYS A 17 -5.20 9.80 0.39
N TYR A 18 -6.05 9.29 1.27
CA TYR A 18 -5.61 8.45 2.39
C TYR A 18 -4.92 7.17 1.88
N PHE A 19 -5.55 6.44 0.97
CA PHE A 19 -4.97 5.22 0.39
C PHE A 19 -3.63 5.48 -0.31
N LYS A 20 -3.55 6.55 -1.11
CA LYS A 20 -2.32 6.96 -1.78
C LYS A 20 -1.19 7.23 -0.79
N ASN A 21 -1.48 7.95 0.30
CA ASN A 21 -0.49 8.24 1.34
C ASN A 21 0.01 6.95 2.00
N LEU A 22 -0.88 5.98 2.29
CA LEU A 22 -0.49 4.69 2.83
C LEU A 22 0.49 3.94 1.91
N ILE A 23 0.24 3.91 0.60
CA ILE A 23 1.14 3.28 -0.38
C ILE A 23 2.51 3.97 -0.39
N LEU A 24 2.53 5.31 -0.40
CA LEU A 24 3.78 6.09 -0.40
C LEU A 24 4.59 5.87 0.87
N ASP A 25 3.94 5.84 2.02
CA ASP A 25 4.62 5.63 3.30
C ASP A 25 5.10 4.19 3.45
N PHE A 26 4.32 3.22 3.00
CA PHE A 26 4.74 1.83 2.97
C PHE A 26 5.98 1.62 2.08
N LYS A 27 6.03 2.26 0.91
CA LYS A 27 7.22 2.27 0.04
C LYS A 27 8.47 2.79 0.75
N LYS A 28 8.34 3.83 1.57
CA LYS A 28 9.47 4.39 2.34
C LYS A 28 9.93 3.41 3.41
N GLU A 29 9.01 2.76 4.10
CA GLU A 29 9.35 1.82 5.18
C GLU A 29 10.03 0.55 4.68
N VAL A 30 9.55 0.00 3.56
CA VAL A 30 10.21 -1.13 2.89
C VAL A 30 11.67 -0.79 2.54
N LYS A 31 11.97 0.47 2.18
CA LYS A 31 13.34 0.94 1.91
C LYS A 31 14.15 1.25 3.17
N GLY A 32 13.48 1.55 4.29
CA GLY A 32 14.07 2.04 5.52
C GLY A 32 14.56 0.96 6.49
N ALA A 33 14.51 -0.32 6.10
CA ALA A 33 14.82 -1.46 6.97
C ALA A 33 13.98 -1.46 8.27
N VAL A 34 12.69 -1.18 8.13
CA VAL A 34 11.71 -1.17 9.23
C VAL A 34 11.44 -2.60 9.71
N ASP A 35 11.07 -2.71 11.00
CA ASP A 35 10.69 -3.95 11.66
C ASP A 35 9.53 -4.67 10.93
N THR A 36 9.55 -6.01 11.00
CA THR A 36 8.58 -6.86 10.28
C THR A 36 7.17 -6.64 10.81
N ASP A 37 7.00 -6.50 12.12
CA ASP A 37 5.69 -6.28 12.75
C ASP A 37 5.05 -4.96 12.27
N ALA A 38 5.86 -3.91 12.14
CA ALA A 38 5.40 -2.62 11.63
C ALA A 38 5.02 -2.70 10.13
N LEU A 39 5.76 -3.47 9.33
CA LEU A 39 5.41 -3.71 7.93
C LEU A 39 4.09 -4.48 7.79
N GLU A 40 3.84 -5.47 8.65
CA GLU A 40 2.59 -6.23 8.71
C GLU A 40 1.40 -5.35 9.12
N GLU A 41 1.58 -4.50 10.13
CA GLU A 41 0.55 -3.53 10.55
C GLU A 41 0.18 -2.60 9.40
N LYS A 42 1.18 -2.03 8.71
CA LYS A 42 0.92 -1.17 7.55
C LYS A 42 0.24 -1.89 6.41
N MET A 43 0.63 -3.13 6.13
CA MET A 43 -0.03 -3.90 5.08
C MET A 43 -1.51 -4.13 5.44
N SER A 44 -1.82 -4.44 6.70
CA SER A 44 -3.20 -4.56 7.17
C SER A 44 -4.00 -3.27 6.97
N MET A 45 -3.39 -2.10 7.25
CA MET A 45 -4.01 -0.80 6.98
C MET A 45 -4.31 -0.61 5.49
N ILE A 46 -3.38 -0.98 4.60
CA ILE A 46 -3.57 -0.90 3.14
C ILE A 46 -4.68 -1.85 2.69
N ILE A 47 -4.74 -3.09 3.20
CA ILE A 47 -5.84 -4.05 2.91
C ILE A 47 -7.18 -3.43 3.26
N ASN A 48 -7.30 -2.90 4.48
CA ASN A 48 -8.57 -2.36 4.96
C ASN A 48 -8.97 -1.11 4.17
N ALA A 49 -8.04 -0.21 3.91
CA ALA A 49 -8.30 0.97 3.08
C ALA A 49 -8.71 0.58 1.65
N SER A 50 -8.07 -0.43 1.04
CA SER A 50 -8.46 -0.90 -0.31
C SER A 50 -9.88 -1.47 -0.35
N LYS A 51 -10.31 -2.18 0.70
CA LYS A 51 -11.68 -2.67 0.83
C LYS A 51 -12.66 -1.52 1.02
N GLU A 52 -12.33 -0.56 1.85
CA GLU A 52 -13.15 0.64 2.05
C GLU A 52 -13.36 1.42 0.74
N MET A 53 -12.31 1.54 -0.08
CA MET A 53 -12.40 2.14 -1.42
C MET A 53 -13.37 1.40 -2.34
N LEU A 54 -13.39 0.07 -2.32
CA LEU A 54 -14.36 -0.72 -3.10
C LEU A 54 -15.82 -0.39 -2.75
N TYR A 55 -16.11 -0.04 -1.49
CA TYR A 55 -17.47 0.32 -1.07
C TYR A 55 -17.81 1.79 -1.28
N LYS A 56 -16.86 2.69 -1.04
CA LYS A 56 -17.08 4.14 -1.08
C LYS A 56 -16.94 4.75 -2.47
N ASP A 57 -16.10 4.17 -3.33
CA ASP A 57 -15.87 4.69 -4.68
C ASP A 57 -17.02 4.27 -5.61
N ALA A 58 -18.08 5.09 -5.63
CA ALA A 58 -19.24 4.92 -6.50
C ALA A 58 -19.08 5.64 -7.86
N HIS A 59 -17.89 6.21 -8.15
CA HIS A 59 -17.69 7.05 -9.32
C HIS A 59 -17.63 6.22 -10.61
N LYS A 60 -18.11 6.74 -11.75
CA LYS A 60 -18.15 5.99 -13.02
C LYS A 60 -16.76 5.60 -13.57
N LYS A 61 -15.68 6.25 -13.15
CA LYS A 61 -14.30 5.80 -13.45
C LYS A 61 -13.54 5.36 -12.20
N ALA A 62 -14.28 4.88 -11.20
CA ALA A 62 -13.73 4.29 -9.99
C ALA A 62 -12.70 3.21 -10.36
N ILE A 63 -11.43 3.48 -10.09
CA ILE A 63 -10.36 2.57 -10.50
C ILE A 63 -10.33 1.30 -9.68
N TYR A 64 -10.85 1.34 -8.46
CA TYR A 64 -10.80 0.21 -7.54
C TYR A 64 -11.68 -0.96 -8.00
N HIS A 65 -12.70 -0.70 -8.82
CA HIS A 65 -13.54 -1.75 -9.41
C HIS A 65 -12.97 -2.32 -10.72
N LYS A 66 -11.88 -1.74 -11.25
CA LYS A 66 -11.27 -2.21 -12.50
C LYS A 66 -10.49 -3.51 -12.24
N PRO A 67 -10.58 -4.50 -13.13
CA PRO A 67 -9.81 -5.75 -13.01
C PRO A 67 -8.30 -5.54 -12.89
N GLU A 68 -7.76 -4.51 -13.55
CA GLU A 68 -6.34 -4.17 -13.54
C GLU A 68 -5.87 -3.75 -12.14
N THR A 69 -6.66 -2.91 -11.46
CA THR A 69 -6.37 -2.48 -10.08
C THR A 69 -6.42 -3.65 -9.12
N LYS A 70 -7.43 -4.52 -9.25
CA LYS A 70 -7.51 -5.75 -8.45
C LYS A 70 -6.27 -6.61 -8.64
N LYS A 71 -5.84 -6.85 -9.88
CA LYS A 71 -4.62 -7.61 -10.18
C LYS A 71 -3.36 -6.97 -9.59
N ALA A 72 -3.26 -5.65 -9.64
CA ALA A 72 -2.12 -4.94 -9.06
C ALA A 72 -2.08 -5.06 -7.53
N LEU A 73 -3.23 -4.95 -6.86
CA LEU A 73 -3.34 -5.18 -5.42
C LEU A 73 -3.04 -6.65 -5.07
N ASP A 74 -3.58 -7.61 -5.82
CA ASP A 74 -3.31 -9.04 -5.62
C ASP A 74 -1.82 -9.37 -5.73
N LYS A 75 -1.13 -8.74 -6.69
CA LYS A 75 0.33 -8.83 -6.81
C LYS A 75 1.04 -8.21 -5.60
N LEU A 76 0.60 -7.04 -5.13
CA LEU A 76 1.16 -6.40 -3.94
C LEU A 76 1.06 -7.31 -2.70
N TRP A 77 -0.10 -7.92 -2.45
CA TRP A 77 -0.27 -8.85 -1.32
C TRP A 77 0.66 -10.05 -1.45
N THR A 78 0.73 -10.65 -2.64
CA THR A 78 1.53 -11.85 -2.89
C THR A 78 3.03 -11.61 -2.69
N GLU A 79 3.56 -10.51 -3.25
CA GLU A 79 4.99 -10.19 -3.08
C GLU A 79 5.32 -9.77 -1.65
N PHE A 80 4.35 -9.19 -0.92
CA PHE A 80 4.51 -8.91 0.50
C PHE A 80 4.61 -10.17 1.34
N ASP A 81 3.66 -11.10 1.19
CA ASP A 81 3.67 -12.38 1.91
C ASP A 81 4.98 -13.14 1.62
N ARG A 82 5.43 -13.12 0.36
CA ARG A 82 6.71 -13.71 -0.03
C ARG A 82 7.89 -13.01 0.64
N TYR A 83 7.88 -11.69 0.70
CA TYR A 83 8.94 -10.90 1.34
C TYR A 83 9.02 -11.19 2.84
N ILE A 84 7.90 -11.13 3.57
CA ILE A 84 7.82 -11.44 5.01
C ILE A 84 8.27 -12.87 5.29
N LEU A 85 7.78 -13.85 4.52
CA LEU A 85 8.18 -15.24 4.68
C LEU A 85 9.68 -15.44 4.41
N THR A 86 10.25 -14.68 3.48
CA THR A 86 11.69 -14.71 3.20
C THR A 86 12.49 -14.10 4.34
N ILE A 87 12.05 -12.98 4.91
CA ILE A 87 12.67 -12.39 6.12
C ILE A 87 12.66 -13.41 7.26
N GLN A 88 11.50 -14.02 7.54
CA GLN A 88 11.36 -14.96 8.67
C GLN A 88 12.20 -16.23 8.50
N LYS A 89 12.29 -16.78 7.28
CA LYS A 89 13.01 -18.04 7.03
C LYS A 89 14.50 -17.85 6.72
N ASN A 90 14.86 -16.81 5.99
CA ASN A 90 16.22 -16.55 5.57
C ASN A 90 16.47 -15.05 5.33
N PRO A 91 16.68 -14.26 6.42
CA PRO A 91 16.86 -12.82 6.34
C PRO A 91 17.95 -12.39 5.36
N SER A 92 19.02 -13.18 5.24
CA SER A 92 20.15 -12.88 4.34
C SER A 92 19.80 -12.89 2.85
N LYS A 93 18.66 -13.48 2.48
CA LYS A 93 18.14 -13.53 1.11
C LYS A 93 16.93 -12.63 0.89
N ALA A 94 16.46 -11.93 1.91
CA ALA A 94 15.33 -11.02 1.80
C ALA A 94 15.72 -9.86 0.88
N ASN A 95 15.06 -9.79 -0.28
CA ASN A 95 15.21 -8.69 -1.22
C ASN A 95 13.83 -8.09 -1.45
N ALA A 96 13.70 -6.80 -1.20
CA ALA A 96 12.45 -6.07 -1.33
C ALA A 96 12.15 -5.62 -2.77
N GLN A 97 13.01 -5.88 -3.75
CA GLN A 97 12.84 -5.35 -5.11
C GLN A 97 11.51 -5.76 -5.76
N ASP A 98 11.13 -7.05 -5.69
CA ASP A 98 9.86 -7.54 -6.23
C ASP A 98 8.66 -6.83 -5.57
N LEU A 99 8.72 -6.60 -4.25
CA LEU A 99 7.72 -5.86 -3.49
C LEU A 99 7.69 -4.37 -3.89
N LEU A 100 8.84 -3.73 -4.03
CA LEU A 100 8.96 -2.33 -4.46
C LEU A 100 8.40 -2.13 -5.88
N ASP A 101 8.60 -3.09 -6.77
CA ASP A 101 8.05 -3.07 -8.12
C ASP A 101 6.53 -3.23 -8.10
N ALA A 102 5.99 -4.11 -7.24
CA ALA A 102 4.56 -4.24 -7.05
C ALA A 102 3.93 -2.95 -6.50
N ILE A 103 4.58 -2.30 -5.52
CA ILE A 103 4.16 -1.00 -4.99
C ILE A 103 4.14 0.07 -6.10
N ALA A 104 5.16 0.11 -6.95
CA ALA A 104 5.25 1.09 -8.04
C ALA A 104 4.12 0.93 -9.09
N ILE A 105 3.67 -0.30 -9.35
CA ILE A 105 2.52 -0.56 -10.23
C ILE A 105 1.25 0.06 -9.63
N VAL A 106 1.00 -0.18 -8.34
CA VAL A 106 -0.17 0.37 -7.63
C VAL A 106 -0.10 1.90 -7.60
N GLU A 107 1.06 2.47 -7.30
CA GLU A 107 1.29 3.93 -7.29
C GLU A 107 1.02 4.57 -8.67
N THR A 108 1.46 3.91 -9.74
CA THR A 108 1.22 4.39 -11.13
C THR A 108 -0.26 4.37 -11.46
N LEU A 109 -0.95 3.27 -11.15
CA LEU A 109 -2.39 3.14 -11.39
C LEU A 109 -3.21 4.19 -10.65
N ILE A 110 -2.86 4.47 -9.39
CA ILE A 110 -3.50 5.55 -8.63
C ILE A 110 -3.19 6.89 -9.30
N SER A 111 -1.92 7.20 -9.57
CA SER A 111 -1.50 8.52 -10.07
C SER A 111 -2.06 8.86 -11.45
N GLU A 112 -2.14 7.89 -12.37
CA GLU A 112 -2.73 8.08 -13.70
C GLU A 112 -4.23 8.36 -13.67
N ASN A 113 -4.90 7.94 -12.59
CA ASN A 113 -6.35 8.04 -12.45
C ASN A 113 -6.79 8.96 -11.30
N ASP A 114 -5.84 9.57 -10.58
CA ASP A 114 -6.02 10.62 -9.57
C ASP A 114 -6.47 11.96 -10.18
N ILE A 115 -6.69 12.00 -11.51
CA ILE A 115 -7.26 13.13 -12.23
C ILE A 115 -8.79 13.05 -12.09
N TYR A 116 -9.26 13.43 -10.91
CA TYR A 116 -10.61 13.94 -10.69
C TYR A 116 -10.58 15.19 -9.82
#